data_AF-A0A653LUI8-F1
#
_entry.id   AF-A0A653LUI8-F1
#
_cell.length_a   1.000
_cell.length_b   1.000
_cell.length_c   1.000
_cell.angle_alpha   90.00
_cell.angle_beta   90.00
_cell.angle_gamma   90.00
#
_symmetry.space_group_name_H-M   'P 1'
#
loop_
_entity.id
_entity.type
_entity.pdbx_description
1 polymer ?
#
loop_
_entity_poly.entity_id
_entity_poly.type
_entity_poly.pdbx_seq_one_letter_code
_entity_poly.pdbx_strand_id
1 'polypeptide(L)'
;MALPIRLRTRATASVVLTTSLLALLSFVAPTAAQADTTQPPAWSIDTVDGDRGSGRPNFTYDVNPGDVIADSMNVTNTGPGALELTIYAADAFTTATGAVDILENGEPSVDAGTWVAPGTGSVSLEPGASIDVPFTLTVPADATPGDHSAAIVASLLPGDSTDQVKVERRLGLRIDMRVSGELAPTAEIRSLATNWGAAGVNPFGGGTTTVSYELVNTGNVRLSSLEDLRLSGIGGAAGVAMTGGEIPELLPGSAVTITREITTGAIGPLTGALTVYLQPVGAFTDVPVAVTADLSAFALPWSLVTLVMLLLVAAAGIVFWFWRRRRLDLLMAGYDSEAAPGAERLAPPQAGGPAGGAALAVIAGIALALATGLWSPTPAVAEPAPTAPSGIVEVTIPAPTVAPTSAGTPTSTAAPTTVPSTGQSIAPTLSPGASTGTGPAGGGAGLASTGAETLAIALGVGALALTAGIILLLRRKGRAG
;
A
#
# COMPACT_ATOMS: atom_id res chain seq x y z
N MET A 1 -61.87 93.46 -42.98
CA MET A 1 -61.25 92.78 -44.15
C MET A 1 -59.74 92.97 -44.03
N ALA A 2 -58.94 91.98 -44.44
CA ALA A 2 -57.47 91.91 -44.31
C ALA A 2 -56.86 91.72 -42.90
N LEU A 3 -55.86 90.82 -42.86
CA LEU A 3 -54.79 90.60 -41.86
C LEU A 3 -53.46 91.15 -42.50
N PRO A 4 -52.20 90.81 -42.10
CA PRO A 4 -51.64 90.08 -40.93
C PRO A 4 -50.90 91.05 -39.96
N ILE A 5 -49.74 90.86 -39.27
CA ILE A 5 -48.62 89.87 -39.24
C ILE A 5 -47.84 89.93 -37.89
N ARG A 6 -47.09 88.85 -37.55
CA ARG A 6 -46.00 88.72 -36.53
C ARG A 6 -46.45 88.62 -35.05
N LEU A 7 -45.69 87.99 -34.13
CA LEU A 7 -44.38 87.30 -34.22
C LEU A 7 -44.45 85.80 -33.86
N ARG A 8 -43.51 85.00 -34.41
CA ARG A 8 -43.06 83.71 -33.86
C ARG A 8 -41.64 83.87 -33.31
N THR A 9 -41.37 83.52 -32.05
CA THR A 9 -40.03 83.20 -31.52
C THR A 9 -40.14 82.40 -30.21
N ARG A 10 -39.08 81.63 -29.86
CA ARG A 10 -38.94 80.78 -28.65
C ARG A 10 -39.66 79.41 -28.67
N ALA A 11 -39.37 78.60 -29.69
CA ALA A 11 -39.66 77.16 -29.72
C ALA A 11 -38.40 76.33 -30.06
N THR A 12 -37.23 76.82 -29.66
CA THR A 12 -35.91 76.35 -30.15
C THR A 12 -34.91 76.01 -29.02
N ALA A 13 -35.39 75.86 -27.77
CA ALA A 13 -34.56 75.47 -26.63
C ALA A 13 -34.67 73.98 -26.28
N SER A 14 -35.89 73.41 -26.35
CA SER A 14 -36.19 72.07 -25.82
C SER A 14 -35.72 70.89 -26.68
N VAL A 15 -35.29 71.12 -27.93
CA VAL A 15 -34.91 70.05 -28.87
C VAL A 15 -33.43 69.66 -28.74
N VAL A 16 -32.56 70.60 -28.38
CA VAL A 16 -31.10 70.34 -28.27
C VAL A 16 -30.75 69.55 -27.00
N LEU A 17 -31.53 69.75 -25.92
CA LEU A 17 -31.26 69.12 -24.63
C LEU A 17 -31.62 67.61 -24.62
N THR A 18 -32.68 67.22 -25.34
CA THR A 18 -33.14 65.82 -25.42
C THR A 18 -32.26 64.96 -26.31
N THR A 19 -31.72 65.50 -27.41
CA THR A 19 -30.79 64.78 -28.28
C THR A 19 -29.47 64.45 -27.57
N SER A 20 -28.95 65.36 -26.75
CA SER A 20 -27.69 65.12 -26.03
C SER A 20 -27.82 64.07 -24.92
N LEU A 21 -28.98 63.97 -24.28
CA LEU A 21 -29.21 62.95 -23.24
C LEU A 21 -29.30 61.54 -23.83
N LEU A 22 -29.97 61.39 -24.99
CA LEU A 22 -30.11 60.09 -25.65
C LEU A 22 -28.79 59.56 -26.24
N ALA A 23 -27.92 60.48 -26.70
CA ALA A 23 -26.57 60.14 -27.15
C ALA A 23 -25.68 59.62 -26.01
N LEU A 24 -25.83 60.13 -24.78
CA LEU A 24 -25.07 59.66 -23.62
C LEU A 24 -25.48 58.25 -23.15
N LEU A 25 -26.76 57.87 -23.28
CA LEU A 25 -27.23 56.54 -22.91
C LEU A 25 -26.79 55.43 -23.87
N SER A 26 -26.36 55.78 -25.10
CA SER A 26 -25.96 54.79 -26.12
C SER A 26 -24.52 54.25 -25.97
N PHE A 27 -23.77 54.71 -24.97
CA PHE A 27 -22.37 54.31 -24.75
C PHE A 27 -22.12 53.42 -23.53
N VAL A 28 -23.17 53.02 -22.79
CA VAL A 28 -23.08 51.94 -21.81
C VAL A 28 -23.19 50.59 -22.54
N ALA A 29 -22.15 50.24 -23.28
CA ALA A 29 -21.94 48.84 -23.65
C ALA A 29 -21.72 48.04 -22.36
N PRO A 30 -22.31 46.84 -22.21
CA PRO A 30 -21.99 45.98 -21.08
C PRO A 30 -20.52 45.58 -21.19
N THR A 31 -19.67 46.16 -20.34
CA THR A 31 -18.33 45.64 -20.12
C THR A 31 -18.46 44.27 -19.49
N ALA A 32 -18.35 43.22 -20.31
CA ALA A 32 -18.14 41.87 -19.82
C ALA A 32 -16.98 41.92 -18.83
N ALA A 33 -17.21 41.46 -17.60
CA ALA A 33 -16.19 41.47 -16.57
C ALA A 33 -15.02 40.61 -17.06
N GLN A 34 -13.86 41.22 -17.28
CA GLN A 34 -12.67 40.48 -17.66
C GLN A 34 -12.27 39.64 -16.44
N ALA A 35 -12.45 38.33 -16.54
CA ALA A 35 -12.10 37.37 -15.50
C ALA A 35 -10.66 37.60 -15.04
N ASP A 36 -10.44 37.70 -13.73
CA ASP A 36 -9.10 37.86 -13.17
C ASP A 36 -8.38 36.52 -13.17
N THR A 37 -7.78 36.19 -14.32
CA THR A 37 -7.08 34.93 -14.59
C THR A 37 -5.78 34.76 -13.80
N THR A 38 -5.48 35.65 -12.84
CA THR A 38 -4.36 35.48 -11.90
C THR A 38 -4.67 34.49 -10.77
N GLN A 39 -5.95 34.18 -10.54
CA GLN A 39 -6.40 33.17 -9.59
C GLN A 39 -6.52 31.79 -10.27
N PRO A 40 -6.21 30.67 -9.58
CA PRO A 40 -6.43 29.33 -10.13
C PRO A 40 -7.93 29.02 -10.28
N PRO A 41 -8.33 28.17 -11.24
CA PRO A 41 -9.72 27.73 -11.39
C PRO A 41 -10.16 26.90 -10.17
N ALA A 42 -11.40 27.14 -9.72
CA ALA A 42 -11.99 26.54 -8.52
C ALA A 42 -13.51 26.34 -8.71
N TRP A 43 -14.03 25.21 -8.23
CA TRP A 43 -15.45 24.88 -8.18
C TRP A 43 -15.75 24.04 -6.93
N SER A 44 -17.02 23.91 -6.55
CA SER A 44 -17.49 22.86 -5.64
C SER A 44 -18.38 21.88 -6.39
N ILE A 45 -18.53 20.70 -5.78
CA ILE A 45 -19.60 19.75 -6.10
C ILE A 45 -20.21 19.28 -4.79
N ASP A 46 -21.53 19.14 -4.79
CA ASP A 46 -22.33 18.90 -3.58
C ASP A 46 -23.52 17.98 -3.97
N THR A 47 -24.06 17.16 -3.07
CA THR A 47 -25.28 16.39 -3.40
C THR A 47 -26.50 17.31 -3.40
N VAL A 48 -27.46 17.11 -4.31
CA VAL A 48 -28.73 17.85 -4.25
C VAL A 48 -29.61 17.32 -3.12
N ASP A 49 -30.27 18.21 -2.37
CA ASP A 49 -31.26 17.87 -1.35
C ASP A 49 -32.58 17.39 -1.99
N GLY A 50 -33.21 16.34 -1.43
CA GLY A 50 -34.48 15.84 -1.97
C GLY A 50 -35.10 14.69 -1.17
N ASP A 51 -35.88 13.84 -1.84
CA ASP A 51 -36.63 12.73 -1.23
C ASP A 51 -35.72 11.69 -0.50
N ARG A 52 -34.41 11.68 -0.79
CA ARG A 52 -33.40 10.84 -0.13
C ARG A 52 -32.65 11.53 1.00
N GLY A 53 -33.14 12.69 1.46
CA GLY A 53 -32.56 13.48 2.56
C GLY A 53 -31.81 14.72 2.09
N SER A 54 -31.25 15.43 3.07
CA SER A 54 -30.55 16.71 2.89
C SER A 54 -29.14 16.70 3.46
N GLY A 55 -28.23 17.45 2.85
CA GLY A 55 -26.84 17.59 3.31
C GLY A 55 -26.04 16.30 3.28
N ARG A 56 -26.27 15.43 2.29
CA ARG A 56 -25.54 14.16 2.15
C ARG A 56 -24.09 14.46 1.74
N PRO A 57 -23.07 13.85 2.37
CA PRO A 57 -21.66 14.11 1.99
C PRO A 57 -21.24 13.32 0.75
N ASN A 58 -21.93 12.22 0.45
CA ASN A 58 -21.76 11.32 -0.69
C ASN A 58 -23.11 10.64 -0.97
N PHE A 59 -23.22 9.90 -2.07
CA PHE A 59 -24.40 9.08 -2.36
C PHE A 59 -24.24 7.69 -1.77
N THR A 60 -25.30 7.15 -1.17
CA THR A 60 -25.35 5.78 -0.64
C THR A 60 -26.71 5.16 -0.91
N TYR A 61 -26.73 3.95 -1.47
CA TYR A 61 -27.96 3.25 -1.87
C TYR A 61 -27.89 1.75 -1.53
N ASP A 62 -28.85 1.25 -0.74
CA ASP A 62 -29.19 -0.18 -0.73
C ASP A 62 -30.11 -0.45 -1.94
N VAL A 63 -29.77 -1.44 -2.76
CA VAL A 63 -30.36 -1.69 -4.09
C VAL A 63 -30.51 -3.18 -4.38
N ASN A 64 -31.35 -3.52 -5.36
CA ASN A 64 -31.53 -4.87 -5.88
C ASN A 64 -31.08 -4.94 -7.35
N PRO A 65 -30.71 -6.13 -7.88
CA PRO A 65 -30.43 -6.29 -9.31
C PRO A 65 -31.63 -5.84 -10.15
N GLY A 66 -31.40 -4.94 -11.11
CA GLY A 66 -32.44 -4.33 -11.94
C GLY A 66 -33.07 -3.03 -11.41
N ASP A 67 -32.68 -2.53 -10.22
CA ASP A 67 -33.20 -1.24 -9.71
C ASP A 67 -32.67 -0.05 -10.53
N VAL A 68 -33.52 0.97 -10.68
CA VAL A 68 -33.21 2.22 -11.39
C VAL A 68 -33.46 3.42 -10.47
N ILE A 69 -32.43 4.24 -10.28
CA ILE A 69 -32.42 5.39 -9.38
C ILE A 69 -32.03 6.65 -10.17
N ALA A 70 -32.90 7.66 -10.16
CA ALA A 70 -32.54 9.02 -10.57
C ALA A 70 -32.20 9.86 -9.33
N ASP A 71 -31.09 10.60 -9.38
CA ASP A 71 -30.62 11.54 -8.35
C ASP A 71 -29.81 12.67 -9.03
N SER A 72 -29.26 13.62 -8.28
CA SER A 72 -28.52 14.76 -8.86
C SER A 72 -27.34 15.22 -7.99
N MET A 73 -26.28 15.71 -8.63
CA MET A 73 -25.23 16.51 -7.98
C MET A 73 -25.35 17.98 -8.40
N ASN A 74 -25.08 18.90 -7.49
CA ASN A 74 -24.85 20.30 -7.81
C ASN A 74 -23.38 20.51 -8.20
N VAL A 75 -23.14 21.39 -9.18
CA VAL A 75 -21.81 21.86 -9.57
C VAL A 75 -21.83 23.38 -9.56
N THR A 76 -20.96 24.01 -8.75
CA THR A 76 -20.91 25.47 -8.60
C THR A 76 -19.52 26.02 -8.92
N ASN A 77 -19.42 26.94 -9.87
CA ASN A 77 -18.18 27.65 -10.16
C ASN A 77 -17.93 28.72 -9.09
N THR A 78 -16.95 28.46 -8.22
CA THR A 78 -16.54 29.35 -7.12
C THR A 78 -15.35 30.25 -7.49
N GLY A 79 -14.79 30.08 -8.69
CA GLY A 79 -13.68 30.86 -9.23
C GLY A 79 -14.12 32.13 -9.97
N PRO A 80 -13.15 33.02 -10.31
CA PRO A 80 -13.43 34.30 -10.99
C PRO A 80 -13.47 34.22 -12.52
N GLY A 81 -13.31 33.03 -13.11
CA GLY A 81 -13.34 32.81 -14.56
C GLY A 81 -14.28 31.67 -14.94
N ALA A 82 -14.81 31.69 -16.16
CA ALA A 82 -15.70 30.65 -16.66
C ALA A 82 -14.97 29.29 -16.75
N LEU A 83 -15.70 28.20 -16.49
CA LEU A 83 -15.20 26.83 -16.52
C LEU A 83 -16.02 25.97 -17.48
N GLU A 84 -15.33 25.19 -18.31
CA GLU A 84 -15.91 24.07 -19.04
C GLU A 84 -15.48 22.78 -18.34
N LEU A 85 -16.42 22.11 -17.67
CA LEU A 85 -16.16 20.90 -16.88
C LEU A 85 -16.74 19.69 -17.59
N THR A 86 -15.92 18.66 -17.82
CA THR A 86 -16.40 17.35 -18.28
C THR A 86 -16.98 16.57 -17.12
N ILE A 87 -18.17 16.02 -17.31
CA ILE A 87 -18.86 15.20 -16.32
C ILE A 87 -18.84 13.74 -16.77
N TYR A 88 -18.38 12.85 -15.90
CA TYR A 88 -18.40 11.40 -16.14
C TYR A 88 -18.64 10.64 -14.83
N ALA A 89 -18.84 9.33 -14.93
CA ALA A 89 -18.80 8.43 -13.79
C ALA A 89 -17.79 7.32 -14.05
N ALA A 90 -17.20 6.78 -12.99
CA ALA A 90 -16.15 5.76 -13.05
C ALA A 90 -16.09 4.92 -11.77
N ASP A 91 -15.52 3.73 -11.86
CA ASP A 91 -15.28 2.84 -10.72
C ASP A 91 -14.36 3.50 -9.68
N ALA A 92 -14.60 3.20 -8.41
CA ALA A 92 -13.75 3.60 -7.28
C ALA A 92 -12.92 2.39 -6.79
N PHE A 93 -11.65 2.63 -6.47
CA PHE A 93 -10.72 1.59 -5.99
C PHE A 93 -9.92 2.07 -4.77
N THR A 94 -9.52 1.15 -3.88
CA THR A 94 -8.56 1.47 -2.81
C THR A 94 -7.14 1.38 -3.38
N THR A 95 -6.42 2.50 -3.38
CA THR A 95 -5.01 2.57 -3.77
C THR A 95 -4.11 1.79 -2.79
N ALA A 96 -2.88 1.47 -3.21
CA ALA A 96 -1.92 0.75 -2.37
C ALA A 96 -1.53 1.48 -1.06
N THR A 97 -1.78 2.79 -0.93
CA THR A 97 -1.60 3.58 0.30
C THR A 97 -2.86 3.65 1.18
N GLY A 98 -3.99 3.11 0.70
CA GLY A 98 -5.27 3.07 1.42
C GLY A 98 -6.18 4.26 1.16
N ALA A 99 -5.80 5.22 0.32
CA ALA A 99 -6.73 6.24 -0.17
C ALA A 99 -7.70 5.62 -1.19
N VAL A 100 -8.99 5.99 -1.13
CA VAL A 100 -9.92 5.70 -2.23
C VAL A 100 -9.67 6.69 -3.36
N ASP A 101 -9.53 6.19 -4.58
CA ASP A 101 -9.31 6.96 -5.81
C ASP A 101 -10.22 6.44 -6.93
N ILE A 102 -10.33 7.19 -8.02
CA ILE A 102 -11.32 6.98 -9.10
C ILE A 102 -10.59 6.83 -10.44
N LEU A 103 -11.04 5.89 -11.29
CA LEU A 103 -10.42 5.66 -12.61
C LEU A 103 -10.41 6.94 -13.49
N GLU A 104 -9.40 7.05 -14.36
CA GLU A 104 -9.20 8.26 -15.17
C GLU A 104 -10.27 8.42 -16.27
N ASN A 105 -10.51 9.64 -16.74
CA ASN A 105 -11.43 9.88 -17.85
C ASN A 105 -10.92 9.20 -19.14
N GLY A 106 -11.62 8.16 -19.59
CA GLY A 106 -11.23 7.32 -20.73
C GLY A 106 -10.58 5.98 -20.34
N GLU A 107 -10.33 5.75 -19.06
CA GLU A 107 -10.04 4.41 -18.54
C GLU A 107 -11.36 3.61 -18.42
N PRO A 108 -11.43 2.38 -18.94
CA PRO A 108 -12.68 1.63 -18.98
C PRO A 108 -13.05 1.09 -17.58
N SER A 109 -14.11 1.64 -17.00
CA SER A 109 -14.79 1.01 -15.87
C SER A 109 -15.39 -0.34 -16.28
N VAL A 110 -15.42 -1.27 -15.33
CA VAL A 110 -15.88 -2.66 -15.49
C VAL A 110 -17.01 -3.03 -14.53
N ASP A 111 -17.26 -2.20 -13.51
CA ASP A 111 -18.24 -2.45 -12.45
C ASP A 111 -19.17 -1.23 -12.26
N ALA A 112 -19.33 -0.72 -11.03
CA ALA A 112 -20.36 0.21 -10.62
C ALA A 112 -20.38 1.56 -11.37
N GLY A 113 -19.23 2.01 -11.86
CA GLY A 113 -19.10 3.20 -12.69
C GLY A 113 -19.83 3.07 -14.04
N THR A 114 -19.95 1.85 -14.57
CA THR A 114 -20.73 1.57 -15.78
C THR A 114 -22.24 1.67 -15.57
N TRP A 115 -22.70 1.63 -14.32
CA TRP A 115 -24.11 1.67 -13.94
C TRP A 115 -24.64 3.10 -13.82
N VAL A 116 -23.75 4.09 -13.70
CA VAL A 116 -24.07 5.50 -13.46
C VAL A 116 -23.94 6.31 -14.75
N ALA A 117 -25.06 6.83 -15.25
CA ALA A 117 -25.12 7.66 -16.45
C ALA A 117 -25.45 9.13 -16.11
N PRO A 118 -24.49 10.07 -16.20
CA PRO A 118 -24.76 11.50 -16.12
C PRO A 118 -25.68 11.98 -17.25
N GLY A 119 -26.59 12.91 -16.96
CA GLY A 119 -27.52 13.49 -17.93
C GLY A 119 -26.88 14.45 -18.94
N THR A 120 -25.63 14.87 -18.71
CA THR A 120 -24.78 15.59 -19.67
C THR A 120 -23.33 15.16 -19.48
N GLY A 121 -22.54 15.18 -20.56
CA GLY A 121 -21.09 14.90 -20.54
C GLY A 121 -20.22 16.14 -20.31
N SER A 122 -20.77 17.36 -20.38
CA SER A 122 -20.09 18.57 -19.91
C SER A 122 -21.07 19.62 -19.38
N VAL A 123 -20.55 20.58 -18.62
CA VAL A 123 -21.23 21.80 -18.19
C VAL A 123 -20.32 23.01 -18.38
N SER A 124 -20.90 24.11 -18.88
CA SER A 124 -20.24 25.40 -18.99
C SER A 124 -20.80 26.33 -17.91
N LEU A 125 -19.93 26.85 -17.04
CA LEU A 125 -20.31 27.65 -15.87
C LEU A 125 -19.56 28.97 -15.81
N GLU A 126 -20.29 30.08 -15.93
CA GLU A 126 -19.80 31.43 -15.63
C GLU A 126 -19.41 31.59 -14.14
N PRO A 127 -18.60 32.60 -13.77
CA PRO A 127 -18.24 32.87 -12.37
C PRO A 127 -19.46 33.00 -11.45
N GLY A 128 -19.52 32.20 -10.39
CA GLY A 128 -20.66 32.17 -9.45
C GLY A 128 -21.92 31.47 -9.99
N ALA A 129 -21.88 30.87 -11.18
CA ALA A 129 -22.97 30.04 -11.69
C ALA A 129 -23.00 28.65 -11.01
N SER A 130 -24.20 28.12 -10.85
CA SER A 130 -24.48 26.82 -10.22
C SER A 130 -25.49 26.05 -11.08
N ILE A 131 -25.30 24.74 -11.23
CA ILE A 131 -26.20 23.87 -12.00
C ILE A 131 -26.35 22.51 -11.31
N ASP A 132 -27.57 21.99 -11.29
CA ASP A 132 -27.83 20.60 -10.90
C ASP A 132 -27.67 19.70 -12.12
N VAL A 133 -26.71 18.77 -12.05
CA VAL A 133 -26.48 17.72 -13.04
C VAL A 133 -27.21 16.45 -12.58
N PRO A 134 -28.33 16.07 -13.23
CA PRO A 134 -29.00 14.82 -12.93
C PRO A 134 -28.17 13.64 -13.42
N PHE A 135 -28.30 12.49 -12.76
CA PHE A 135 -27.77 11.21 -13.22
C PHE A 135 -28.75 10.07 -12.95
N THR A 136 -28.62 9.01 -13.74
CA THR A 136 -29.39 7.77 -13.58
C THR A 136 -28.44 6.63 -13.24
N LEU A 137 -28.61 6.04 -12.07
CA LEU A 137 -28.05 4.75 -11.70
C LEU A 137 -28.99 3.64 -12.20
N THR A 138 -28.47 2.68 -12.97
CA THR A 138 -29.18 1.49 -13.47
C THR A 138 -28.41 0.24 -13.08
N VAL A 139 -28.85 -0.46 -12.03
CA VAL A 139 -28.20 -1.68 -11.55
C VAL A 139 -28.51 -2.83 -12.53
N PRO A 140 -27.51 -3.58 -13.04
CA PRO A 140 -27.74 -4.74 -13.89
C PRO A 140 -28.65 -5.79 -13.23
N ALA A 141 -29.42 -6.52 -14.05
CA ALA A 141 -30.29 -7.61 -13.56
C ALA A 141 -29.50 -8.86 -13.10
N ASP A 142 -28.24 -8.95 -13.49
CA ASP A 142 -27.24 -9.94 -13.14
C ASP A 142 -26.12 -9.39 -12.24
N ALA A 143 -26.32 -8.20 -11.64
CA ALA A 143 -25.40 -7.62 -10.68
C ALA A 143 -25.15 -8.58 -9.50
N THR A 144 -23.89 -8.74 -9.13
CA THR A 144 -23.49 -9.58 -8.00
C THR A 144 -23.99 -8.99 -6.68
N PRO A 145 -24.41 -9.82 -5.69
CA PRO A 145 -24.56 -9.36 -4.32
C PRO A 145 -23.26 -8.79 -3.77
N GLY A 146 -23.33 -7.73 -2.98
CA GLY A 146 -22.16 -7.09 -2.40
C GLY A 146 -22.23 -5.57 -2.36
N ASP A 147 -21.13 -4.94 -1.98
CA ASP A 147 -20.88 -3.52 -2.16
C ASP A 147 -20.21 -3.24 -3.50
N HIS A 148 -20.68 -2.19 -4.16
CA HIS A 148 -20.23 -1.72 -5.46
C HIS A 148 -20.01 -0.21 -5.37
N SER A 149 -18.84 0.30 -5.74
CA SER A 149 -18.45 1.69 -5.47
C SER A 149 -17.95 2.40 -6.72
N ALA A 150 -18.53 3.57 -6.96
CA ALA A 150 -18.18 4.47 -8.06
C ALA A 150 -17.97 5.90 -7.54
N ALA A 151 -17.67 6.83 -8.44
CA ALA A 151 -17.96 8.25 -8.23
C ALA A 151 -18.56 8.88 -9.49
N ILE A 152 -19.31 9.97 -9.29
CA ILE A 152 -19.61 10.93 -10.35
C ILE A 152 -18.63 12.11 -10.21
N VAL A 153 -17.96 12.45 -11.30
CA VAL A 153 -16.78 13.32 -11.33
C VAL A 153 -17.05 14.54 -12.21
N ALA A 154 -16.72 15.72 -11.69
CA ALA A 154 -16.55 16.95 -12.46
C ALA A 154 -15.05 17.22 -12.66
N SER A 155 -14.60 17.17 -13.92
CA SER A 155 -13.19 17.34 -14.28
C SER A 155 -12.97 18.58 -15.15
N LEU A 156 -11.95 19.36 -14.79
CA LEU A 156 -11.38 20.40 -15.63
C LEU A 156 -10.16 19.82 -16.35
N LEU A 157 -10.31 19.54 -17.66
CA LEU A 157 -9.21 19.09 -18.50
C LEU A 157 -8.23 20.23 -18.81
N PRO A 158 -6.93 19.93 -18.98
CA PRO A 158 -5.93 20.91 -19.39
C PRO A 158 -6.11 21.27 -20.87
N GLY A 159 -6.46 22.54 -21.13
CA GLY A 159 -6.64 23.08 -22.47
C GLY A 159 -5.40 23.00 -23.37
N ASP A 160 -5.52 23.48 -24.60
CA ASP A 160 -4.47 23.38 -25.64
C ASP A 160 -3.34 24.42 -25.50
N SER A 161 -2.96 24.72 -24.26
CA SER A 161 -1.74 25.46 -23.97
C SER A 161 -0.50 24.66 -24.34
N THR A 162 0.52 25.35 -24.84
CA THR A 162 1.85 24.78 -25.16
C THR A 162 2.76 24.63 -23.94
N ASP A 163 2.19 24.63 -22.73
CA ASP A 163 2.93 24.46 -21.49
C ASP A 163 3.36 23.00 -21.31
N GLN A 164 4.57 22.78 -20.76
CA GLN A 164 5.18 21.44 -20.69
C GLN A 164 4.54 20.50 -19.65
N VAL A 165 3.58 21.00 -18.86
CA VAL A 165 2.85 20.22 -17.85
C VAL A 165 1.35 20.44 -18.03
N LYS A 166 0.68 19.46 -18.61
CA LYS A 166 -0.80 19.40 -18.64
C LYS A 166 -1.30 18.77 -17.34
N VAL A 167 -2.11 19.51 -16.58
CA VAL A 167 -2.69 19.07 -15.29
C VAL A 167 -4.21 19.01 -15.43
N GLU A 168 -4.77 17.81 -15.39
CA GLU A 168 -6.20 17.62 -15.14
C GLU A 168 -6.50 17.84 -13.66
N ARG A 169 -7.68 18.40 -13.36
CA ARG A 169 -8.16 18.57 -11.99
C ARG A 169 -9.55 17.97 -11.87
N ARG A 170 -9.72 17.02 -10.94
CA ARG A 170 -10.97 16.28 -10.71
C ARG A 170 -11.49 16.59 -9.32
N LEU A 171 -12.81 16.76 -9.19
CA LEU A 171 -13.54 16.56 -7.94
C LEU A 171 -14.60 15.49 -8.20
N GLY A 172 -14.79 14.54 -7.28
CA GLY A 172 -15.80 13.50 -7.40
C GLY A 172 -16.60 13.31 -6.11
N LEU A 173 -17.91 13.03 -6.25
CA LEU A 173 -18.77 12.56 -5.17
C LEU A 173 -18.86 11.03 -5.28
N ARG A 174 -18.53 10.33 -4.19
CA ARG A 174 -18.57 8.87 -4.13
C ARG A 174 -20.03 8.39 -4.16
N ILE A 175 -20.25 7.27 -4.83
CA ILE A 175 -21.52 6.57 -4.94
C ILE A 175 -21.30 5.16 -4.43
N ASP A 176 -21.73 4.89 -3.20
CA ASP A 176 -21.69 3.56 -2.60
C ASP A 176 -23.03 2.85 -2.80
N MET A 177 -23.00 1.71 -3.46
CA MET A 177 -24.16 0.85 -3.70
C MET A 177 -23.98 -0.45 -2.92
N ARG A 178 -25.07 -0.99 -2.38
CA ARG A 178 -25.11 -2.32 -1.78
C ARG A 178 -26.21 -3.15 -2.43
N VAL A 179 -25.82 -4.12 -3.24
CA VAL A 179 -26.69 -5.04 -3.95
C VAL A 179 -27.13 -6.17 -3.00
N SER A 180 -28.44 -6.30 -2.80
CA SER A 180 -29.08 -7.30 -1.95
C SER A 180 -28.64 -8.75 -2.26
N GLY A 181 -28.17 -9.47 -1.24
CA GLY A 181 -27.94 -10.92 -1.30
C GLY A 181 -27.00 -11.42 -0.20
N GLU A 182 -26.23 -12.46 -0.48
CA GLU A 182 -25.28 -13.04 0.47
C GLU A 182 -24.00 -12.20 0.58
N LEU A 183 -23.62 -11.85 1.80
CA LEU A 183 -22.46 -11.00 2.09
C LEU A 183 -21.30 -11.84 2.65
N ALA A 184 -20.14 -11.75 2.02
CA ALA A 184 -18.91 -12.46 2.34
C ALA A 184 -17.80 -11.47 2.74
N PRO A 185 -17.71 -11.05 4.02
CA PRO A 185 -16.66 -10.17 4.51
C PRO A 185 -15.34 -10.96 4.74
N THR A 186 -14.60 -11.19 3.66
CA THR A 186 -13.33 -11.94 3.68
C THR A 186 -12.16 -11.10 3.16
N ALA A 187 -10.99 -11.26 3.77
CA ALA A 187 -9.74 -10.67 3.30
C ALA A 187 -8.60 -11.68 3.40
N GLU A 188 -7.48 -11.38 2.75
CA GLU A 188 -6.27 -12.21 2.74
C GLU A 188 -5.04 -11.33 3.07
N ILE A 189 -4.17 -11.82 3.96
CA ILE A 189 -2.88 -11.21 4.24
C ILE A 189 -1.85 -11.82 3.29
N ARG A 190 -1.35 -11.03 2.36
CA ARG A 190 -0.32 -11.38 1.37
C ARG A 190 1.00 -10.67 1.66
N SER A 191 2.04 -11.08 0.93
CA SER A 191 3.31 -10.35 0.82
C SER A 191 4.00 -10.04 2.17
N LEU A 192 3.69 -10.82 3.21
CA LEU A 192 4.13 -10.57 4.59
C LEU A 192 5.65 -10.72 4.73
N ALA A 193 6.31 -9.61 5.07
CA ALA A 193 7.73 -9.51 5.31
C ALA A 193 8.01 -8.90 6.69
N THR A 194 9.05 -9.40 7.35
CA THR A 194 9.59 -8.83 8.59
C THR A 194 11.07 -8.51 8.38
N ASN A 195 11.49 -7.32 8.83
CA ASN A 195 12.88 -6.90 8.83
C ASN A 195 13.22 -6.33 10.21
N TRP A 196 14.48 -6.44 10.64
CA TRP A 196 14.91 -5.94 11.95
C TRP A 196 16.17 -5.09 11.84
N GLY A 197 16.11 -3.88 12.41
CA GLY A 197 17.22 -2.93 12.49
C GLY A 197 17.65 -2.69 13.93
N ALA A 198 18.95 -2.82 14.22
CA ALA A 198 19.50 -2.49 15.54
C ALA A 198 19.37 -1.00 15.84
N ALA A 199 18.93 -0.62 17.04
CA ALA A 199 18.77 0.78 17.45
C ALA A 199 20.10 1.52 17.73
N GLY A 200 21.25 0.91 17.40
CA GLY A 200 22.58 1.49 17.56
C GLY A 200 23.68 0.46 17.75
N VAL A 201 24.85 0.92 18.21
CA VAL A 201 26.06 0.08 18.35
C VAL A 201 26.12 -0.76 19.63
N ASN A 202 25.12 -0.69 20.51
CA ASN A 202 25.10 -1.49 21.75
C ASN A 202 24.92 -2.99 21.41
N PRO A 203 25.85 -3.89 21.79
CA PRO A 203 25.72 -5.34 21.55
C PRO A 203 24.58 -5.98 22.35
N PHE A 204 24.08 -5.32 23.40
CA PHE A 204 22.91 -5.73 24.18
C PHE A 204 21.74 -4.75 24.01
N GLY A 205 21.73 -4.00 22.90
CA GLY A 205 20.65 -3.10 22.53
C GLY A 205 19.52 -3.83 21.82
N GLY A 206 18.30 -3.33 22.00
CA GLY A 206 17.15 -3.72 21.18
C GLY A 206 17.19 -3.12 19.78
N GLY A 207 16.07 -3.24 19.07
CA GLY A 207 15.92 -2.72 17.71
C GLY A 207 14.47 -2.59 17.28
N THR A 208 14.28 -1.99 16.11
CA THR A 208 12.98 -1.84 15.46
C THR A 208 12.74 -3.02 14.53
N THR A 209 11.61 -3.70 14.69
CA THR A 209 11.10 -4.64 13.71
C THR A 209 10.15 -3.89 12.79
N THR A 210 10.49 -3.78 11.50
CA THR A 210 9.57 -3.30 10.47
C THR A 210 8.79 -4.50 9.96
N VAL A 211 7.48 -4.51 10.14
CA VAL A 211 6.55 -5.49 9.57
C VAL A 211 5.85 -4.83 8.40
N SER A 212 5.87 -5.47 7.23
CA SER A 212 5.24 -4.97 6.00
C SER A 212 4.38 -6.08 5.41
N TYR A 213 3.16 -5.78 5.01
CA TYR A 213 2.23 -6.75 4.45
C TYR A 213 1.21 -6.08 3.53
N GLU A 214 0.57 -6.89 2.70
CA GLU A 214 -0.49 -6.51 1.80
C GLU A 214 -1.81 -7.11 2.34
N LEU A 215 -2.84 -6.29 2.54
CA LEU A 215 -4.16 -6.76 2.92
C LEU A 215 -5.10 -6.59 1.73
N VAL A 216 -5.62 -7.71 1.22
CA VAL A 216 -6.46 -7.78 0.01
C VAL A 216 -7.89 -8.11 0.40
N ASN A 217 -8.86 -7.33 -0.05
CA ASN A 217 -10.27 -7.67 0.10
C ASN A 217 -10.67 -8.70 -0.95
N THR A 218 -10.80 -9.96 -0.52
CA THR A 218 -11.21 -11.09 -1.36
C THR A 218 -12.71 -11.34 -1.31
N GLY A 219 -13.43 -10.56 -0.48
CA GLY A 219 -14.87 -10.62 -0.30
C GLY A 219 -15.63 -9.69 -1.25
N ASN A 220 -16.95 -9.62 -1.05
CA ASN A 220 -17.85 -8.79 -1.83
C ASN A 220 -18.38 -7.56 -1.07
N VAL A 221 -17.87 -7.22 0.12
CA VAL A 221 -18.30 -6.04 0.89
C VAL A 221 -17.12 -5.16 1.28
N ARG A 222 -17.36 -3.85 1.47
CA ARG A 222 -16.35 -2.90 1.94
C ARG A 222 -15.98 -3.23 3.38
N LEU A 223 -14.69 -3.29 3.67
CA LEU A 223 -14.18 -3.70 4.98
C LEU A 223 -13.54 -2.53 5.72
N SER A 224 -14.06 -2.27 6.93
CA SER A 224 -13.31 -1.61 7.99
C SER A 224 -12.48 -2.66 8.72
N SER A 225 -11.21 -2.36 9.04
CA SER A 225 -10.26 -3.33 9.59
C SER A 225 -9.49 -2.78 10.78
N LEU A 226 -9.35 -3.60 11.84
CA LEU A 226 -8.61 -3.27 13.05
C LEU A 226 -7.47 -4.27 13.30
N GLU A 227 -6.28 -3.74 13.54
CA GLU A 227 -5.06 -4.52 13.70
C GLU A 227 -4.72 -4.83 15.16
N ASP A 228 -4.36 -6.09 15.44
CA ASP A 228 -3.74 -6.58 16.67
C ASP A 228 -2.47 -7.36 16.31
N LEU A 229 -1.34 -6.66 16.37
CA LEU A 229 -0.02 -7.18 16.02
C LEU A 229 0.79 -7.40 17.30
N ARG A 230 1.19 -8.65 17.56
CA ARG A 230 1.93 -9.07 18.75
C ARG A 230 3.24 -9.74 18.37
N LEU A 231 4.34 -9.37 19.01
CA LEU A 231 5.68 -9.90 18.74
C LEU A 231 6.49 -10.06 20.02
N SER A 232 7.18 -11.17 20.21
CA SER A 232 7.94 -11.45 21.44
C SER A 232 9.18 -12.31 21.21
N GLY A 233 10.18 -12.18 22.08
CA GLY A 233 11.33 -13.09 22.11
C GLY A 233 11.00 -14.43 22.77
N ILE A 234 12.00 -15.33 22.80
CA ILE A 234 11.90 -16.67 23.43
C ILE A 234 11.22 -16.61 24.81
N GLY A 235 10.17 -17.40 25.00
CA GLY A 235 9.44 -17.47 26.27
C GLY A 235 8.59 -16.24 26.60
N GLY A 236 8.29 -15.38 25.62
CA GLY A 236 7.56 -14.12 25.83
C GLY A 236 8.46 -12.95 26.25
N ALA A 237 9.78 -13.12 26.25
CA ALA A 237 10.73 -12.11 26.69
C ALA A 237 10.62 -10.82 25.84
N ALA A 238 10.53 -9.67 26.52
CA ALA A 238 10.36 -8.34 25.91
C ALA A 238 9.28 -8.28 24.82
N GLY A 239 8.14 -8.95 25.06
CA GLY A 239 6.97 -8.91 24.21
C GLY A 239 6.39 -7.50 24.05
N VAL A 240 5.93 -7.21 22.84
CA VAL A 240 5.32 -5.94 22.43
C VAL A 240 4.01 -6.26 21.72
N ALA A 241 3.00 -5.42 21.93
CA ALA A 241 1.73 -5.47 21.22
C ALA A 241 1.36 -4.08 20.69
N MET A 242 0.79 -4.05 19.50
CA MET A 242 0.21 -2.86 18.87
C MET A 242 -1.23 -3.20 18.50
N THR A 243 -2.18 -2.60 19.20
CA THR A 243 -3.62 -2.92 19.13
C THR A 243 -4.41 -1.69 18.71
N GLY A 244 -5.38 -1.86 17.80
CA GLY A 244 -6.14 -0.73 17.26
C GLY A 244 -5.32 0.08 16.25
N GLY A 245 -4.42 -0.59 15.51
CA GLY A 245 -3.86 0.00 14.30
C GLY A 245 -4.99 0.17 13.29
N GLU A 246 -5.37 1.42 13.00
CA GLU A 246 -6.37 1.72 11.97
C GLU A 246 -5.82 1.33 10.59
N ILE A 247 -6.69 0.75 9.79
CA ILE A 247 -6.46 0.39 8.39
C ILE A 247 -7.57 1.08 7.58
N PRO A 248 -7.24 1.79 6.47
CA PRO A 248 -8.24 2.45 5.64
C PRO A 248 -9.29 1.51 5.05
N GLU A 249 -10.42 2.08 4.60
CA GLU A 249 -11.52 1.31 4.01
C GLU A 249 -11.07 0.55 2.75
N LEU A 250 -11.26 -0.77 2.78
CA LEU A 250 -10.92 -1.66 1.69
C LEU A 250 -12.15 -1.97 0.85
N LEU A 251 -12.21 -1.43 -0.36
CA LEU A 251 -13.22 -1.79 -1.36
C LEU A 251 -13.01 -3.24 -1.85
N PRO A 252 -14.07 -3.96 -2.26
CA PRO A 252 -13.95 -5.30 -2.86
C PRO A 252 -12.91 -5.37 -3.97
N GLY A 253 -12.14 -6.47 -4.02
CA GLY A 253 -11.05 -6.69 -4.98
C GLY A 253 -9.81 -5.80 -4.80
N SER A 254 -9.87 -4.75 -3.98
CA SER A 254 -8.76 -3.81 -3.77
C SER A 254 -7.75 -4.33 -2.72
N ALA A 255 -6.54 -3.74 -2.72
CA ALA A 255 -5.44 -4.13 -1.84
C ALA A 255 -4.70 -2.91 -1.27
N VAL A 256 -4.33 -2.97 0.01
CA VAL A 256 -3.55 -1.93 0.70
C VAL A 256 -2.23 -2.49 1.22
N THR A 257 -1.13 -1.78 1.02
CA THR A 257 0.19 -2.11 1.59
C THR A 257 0.38 -1.38 2.91
N ILE A 258 0.49 -2.13 3.99
CA ILE A 258 0.64 -1.62 5.36
C ILE A 258 2.08 -1.85 5.80
N THR A 259 2.67 -0.87 6.49
CA THR A 259 3.99 -1.02 7.12
C THR A 259 3.96 -0.43 8.52
N ARG A 260 4.49 -1.19 9.49
CA ARG A 260 4.45 -0.90 10.92
C ARG A 260 5.82 -1.08 11.54
N GLU A 261 6.19 -0.22 12.49
CA GLU A 261 7.48 -0.26 13.17
C GLU A 261 7.31 -0.57 14.66
N ILE A 262 7.99 -1.61 15.14
CA ILE A 262 7.83 -2.13 16.50
C ILE A 262 9.20 -2.23 17.18
N THR A 263 9.46 -1.29 18.10
CA THR A 263 10.67 -1.30 18.93
C THR A 263 10.57 -2.39 20.01
N THR A 264 11.49 -3.35 20.01
CA THR A 264 11.61 -4.38 21.06
C THR A 264 13.01 -4.44 21.65
N GLY A 265 13.08 -4.78 22.94
CA GLY A 265 14.33 -5.09 23.66
C GLY A 265 14.77 -6.55 23.54
N ALA A 266 14.02 -7.41 22.82
CA ALA A 266 14.37 -8.80 22.62
C ALA A 266 15.59 -8.97 21.68
N ILE A 267 16.38 -10.02 21.93
CA ILE A 267 17.55 -10.41 21.12
C ILE A 267 17.44 -11.91 20.82
N GLY A 268 17.75 -12.31 19.59
CA GLY A 268 17.59 -13.66 19.06
C GLY A 268 16.27 -13.85 18.29
N PRO A 269 15.73 -15.08 18.22
CA PRO A 269 14.44 -15.34 17.58
C PRO A 269 13.31 -14.52 18.19
N LEU A 270 12.54 -13.86 17.31
CA LEU A 270 11.25 -13.25 17.62
C LEU A 270 10.14 -14.08 16.97
N THR A 271 9.07 -14.31 17.71
CA THR A 271 7.86 -15.01 17.28
C THR A 271 6.62 -14.23 17.72
N GLY A 272 5.60 -14.20 16.87
CA GLY A 272 4.42 -13.39 17.08
C GLY A 272 3.28 -13.76 16.12
N ALA A 273 2.22 -12.96 16.13
CA ALA A 273 1.12 -13.07 15.20
C ALA A 273 0.58 -11.67 14.86
N LEU A 274 0.21 -11.48 13.60
CA LEU A 274 -0.60 -10.39 13.11
C LEU A 274 -2.04 -10.90 12.99
N THR A 275 -2.98 -10.31 13.71
CA THR A 275 -4.42 -10.57 13.52
C THR A 275 -5.10 -9.29 13.06
N VAL A 276 -5.85 -9.39 11.96
CA VAL A 276 -6.69 -8.33 11.43
C VAL A 276 -8.15 -8.74 11.64
N TYR A 277 -8.89 -7.92 12.37
CA TYR A 277 -10.33 -8.08 12.58
C TYR A 277 -11.08 -7.25 11.52
N LEU A 278 -11.94 -7.91 10.75
CA LEU A 278 -12.71 -7.35 9.64
C LEU A 278 -14.16 -7.10 10.09
N GLN A 279 -14.72 -5.95 9.71
CA GLN A 279 -16.15 -5.64 9.84
C GLN A 279 -16.69 -5.03 8.53
N PRO A 280 -17.88 -5.43 8.06
CA PRO A 280 -18.54 -4.77 6.94
C PRO A 280 -18.86 -3.30 7.27
N VAL A 281 -18.57 -2.39 6.35
CA VAL A 281 -18.94 -0.98 6.52
C VAL A 281 -20.46 -0.85 6.57
N GLY A 282 -20.97 -0.10 7.56
CA GLY A 282 -22.41 0.11 7.76
C GLY A 282 -23.19 -1.08 8.34
N ALA A 283 -22.57 -2.24 8.59
CA ALA A 283 -23.25 -3.40 9.18
C ALA A 283 -22.36 -4.10 10.23
N PHE A 284 -22.67 -3.88 11.51
CA PHE A 284 -21.98 -4.54 12.61
C PHE A 284 -22.41 -6.01 12.75
N THR A 285 -21.44 -6.92 12.75
CA THR A 285 -21.64 -8.33 13.10
C THR A 285 -21.23 -8.57 14.56
N ASP A 286 -21.99 -9.39 15.29
CA ASP A 286 -21.68 -9.76 16.70
C ASP A 286 -20.34 -10.51 16.83
N VAL A 287 -19.86 -11.09 15.73
CA VAL A 287 -18.54 -11.70 15.59
C VAL A 287 -17.83 -11.07 14.39
N PRO A 288 -16.70 -10.36 14.56
CA PRO A 288 -15.88 -9.92 13.43
C PRO A 288 -15.13 -11.13 12.83
N VAL A 289 -14.94 -11.12 11.51
CA VAL A 289 -14.10 -12.14 10.84
C VAL A 289 -12.64 -11.81 11.13
N ALA A 290 -11.86 -12.79 11.59
CA ALA A 290 -10.45 -12.59 11.92
C ALA A 290 -9.55 -13.31 10.92
N VAL A 291 -8.55 -12.60 10.39
CA VAL A 291 -7.49 -13.16 9.54
C VAL A 291 -6.18 -13.06 10.31
N THR A 292 -5.51 -14.20 10.52
CA THR A 292 -4.27 -14.28 11.31
C THR A 292 -3.12 -14.81 10.45
N ALA A 293 -1.95 -14.17 10.56
CA ALA A 293 -0.70 -14.61 9.97
C ALA A 293 0.42 -14.66 11.02
N ASP A 294 1.25 -15.70 10.98
CA ASP A 294 2.37 -15.88 11.90
C ASP A 294 3.52 -14.92 11.58
N LEU A 295 4.11 -14.32 12.61
CA LEU A 295 5.28 -13.45 12.50
C LEU A 295 6.52 -14.16 13.04
N SER A 296 7.59 -14.18 12.25
CA SER A 296 8.91 -14.60 12.71
C SER A 296 9.98 -13.62 12.23
N ALA A 297 10.92 -13.27 13.11
CA ALA A 297 12.05 -12.39 12.80
C ALA A 297 13.27 -12.78 13.65
N PHE A 298 14.45 -12.22 13.37
CA PHE A 298 15.67 -12.52 14.12
C PHE A 298 16.41 -11.24 14.54
N ALA A 299 16.26 -10.85 15.80
CA ALA A 299 16.83 -9.65 16.38
C ALA A 299 18.29 -9.86 16.77
N LEU A 300 19.23 -9.64 15.84
CA LEU A 300 20.67 -9.83 16.08
C LEU A 300 21.45 -8.53 15.87
N PRO A 301 21.84 -7.81 16.94
CA PRO A 301 22.75 -6.69 16.83
C PRO A 301 24.07 -7.13 16.18
N TRP A 302 24.44 -6.56 15.03
CA TRP A 302 25.74 -6.85 14.38
C TRP A 302 26.93 -6.47 15.28
N SER A 303 26.74 -5.53 16.20
CA SER A 303 27.64 -5.20 17.31
C SER A 303 27.89 -6.38 18.27
N LEU A 304 26.89 -7.25 18.50
CA LEU A 304 27.07 -8.48 19.29
C LEU A 304 27.91 -9.50 18.52
N VAL A 305 27.68 -9.62 17.21
CA VAL A 305 28.46 -10.52 16.33
C VAL A 305 29.93 -10.10 16.29
N THR A 306 30.22 -8.81 16.11
CA THR A 306 31.60 -8.30 16.13
C THR A 306 32.26 -8.42 17.51
N LEU A 307 31.53 -8.17 18.60
CA LEU A 307 32.03 -8.39 19.96
C LEU A 307 32.41 -9.86 20.20
N VAL A 308 31.54 -10.81 19.83
CA VAL A 308 31.81 -12.25 19.97
C VAL A 308 33.01 -12.66 19.10
N MET A 309 33.10 -12.16 17.86
CA MET A 309 34.25 -12.40 16.98
C MET A 309 35.57 -11.90 17.60
N LEU A 310 35.59 -10.68 18.13
CA LEU A 310 36.76 -10.10 18.80
C LEU A 310 37.18 -10.92 20.04
N LEU A 311 36.22 -11.37 20.84
CA LEU A 311 36.48 -12.23 22.00
C LEU A 311 37.05 -13.61 21.59
N LEU A 312 36.55 -14.21 20.51
CA LEU A 312 37.08 -15.46 19.97
C LEU A 312 38.52 -15.30 19.43
N VAL A 313 38.81 -14.21 18.72
CA VAL A 313 40.17 -13.89 18.24
C VAL A 313 41.12 -13.64 19.41
N ALA A 314 40.69 -12.91 20.44
CA ALA A 314 41.47 -12.70 21.66
C ALA A 314 41.76 -14.02 22.40
N ALA A 315 40.76 -14.89 22.56
CA ALA A 315 40.91 -16.20 23.18
C ALA A 315 41.89 -17.09 22.39
N ALA A 316 41.78 -17.13 21.05
CA ALA A 316 42.70 -17.86 20.18
C ALA A 316 44.14 -17.32 20.30
N GLY A 317 44.31 -15.99 20.34
CA GLY A 317 45.61 -15.35 20.56
C GLY A 317 46.24 -15.70 21.91
N ILE A 318 45.45 -15.72 22.99
CA ILE A 318 45.90 -16.14 24.33
C ILE A 318 46.32 -17.61 24.34
N VAL A 319 45.53 -18.52 23.75
CA VAL A 319 45.86 -19.94 23.65
C VAL A 319 47.14 -20.16 22.83
N PHE A 320 47.28 -19.46 21.69
CA PHE A 320 48.48 -19.51 20.86
C PHE A 320 49.72 -18.98 21.59
N TRP A 321 49.59 -17.91 22.38
CA TRP A 321 50.68 -17.34 23.18
C TRP A 321 51.14 -18.30 24.29
N PHE A 322 50.22 -18.92 25.03
CA PHE A 322 50.56 -19.95 26.02
C PHE A 322 51.18 -21.19 25.38
N TRP A 323 50.69 -21.62 24.22
CA TRP A 323 51.24 -22.75 23.45
C TRP A 323 52.66 -22.44 22.93
N ARG A 324 52.89 -21.23 22.43
CA ARG A 324 54.21 -20.75 21.98
C ARG A 324 55.21 -20.67 23.14
N ARG A 325 54.81 -20.14 24.30
CA ARG A 325 55.66 -20.13 25.51
C ARG A 325 56.08 -21.54 25.91
N ARG A 326 55.12 -22.45 26.12
CA ARG A 326 55.40 -23.85 26.48
C ARG A 326 56.29 -24.58 25.49
N ARG A 327 56.25 -24.23 24.19
CA ARG A 327 57.18 -24.75 23.18
C ARG A 327 58.60 -24.20 23.30
N LEU A 328 58.77 -22.93 23.68
CA LEU A 328 60.09 -22.35 23.93
C LEU A 328 60.71 -22.90 25.22
N ASP A 329 59.91 -23.03 26.28
CA ASP A 329 60.34 -23.60 27.57
C ASP A 329 60.92 -25.03 27.38
N LEU A 330 60.26 -25.85 26.56
CA LEU A 330 60.72 -27.21 26.21
C LEU A 330 61.99 -27.25 25.32
N LEU A 331 62.24 -26.21 24.53
CA LEU A 331 63.45 -26.12 23.71
C LEU A 331 64.66 -25.66 24.55
N MET A 332 64.45 -24.74 25.48
CA MET A 332 65.49 -24.29 26.42
C MET A 332 65.92 -25.43 27.36
N ALA A 333 64.97 -26.19 27.90
CA ALA A 333 65.26 -27.37 28.72
C ALA A 333 66.02 -28.48 27.98
N GLY A 334 65.98 -28.50 26.63
CA GLY A 334 66.85 -29.36 25.82
C GLY A 334 68.28 -28.80 25.70
N TYR A 335 68.41 -27.50 25.47
CA TYR A 335 69.71 -26.85 25.25
C TYR A 335 70.64 -26.92 26.48
N ASP A 336 70.08 -26.76 27.69
CA ASP A 336 70.84 -26.91 28.94
C ASP A 336 71.36 -28.34 29.17
N SER A 337 70.82 -29.35 28.46
CA SER A 337 71.25 -30.75 28.57
C SER A 337 72.44 -31.13 27.68
N GLU A 338 72.77 -30.34 26.66
CA GLU A 338 73.98 -30.52 25.83
C GLU A 338 75.20 -29.70 26.32
N ALA A 339 74.99 -28.76 27.25
CA ALA A 339 76.05 -27.87 27.76
C ALA A 339 76.97 -28.50 28.83
N ALA A 340 76.83 -29.80 29.13
CA ALA A 340 77.55 -30.50 30.20
C ALA A 340 78.64 -31.46 29.67
N PRO A 341 79.93 -31.06 29.63
CA PRO A 341 81.00 -31.93 29.16
C PRO A 341 81.39 -32.98 30.21
N GLY A 342 80.75 -34.15 30.16
CA GLY A 342 81.24 -35.38 30.80
C GLY A 342 80.46 -35.86 32.02
N ALA A 343 79.36 -36.59 31.77
CA ALA A 343 78.82 -37.58 32.68
C ALA A 343 78.37 -38.82 31.86
N GLU A 344 78.32 -39.99 32.51
CA GLU A 344 78.21 -41.29 31.82
C GLU A 344 76.89 -41.52 31.07
N ARG A 345 76.96 -42.38 30.04
CA ARG A 345 75.76 -42.95 29.39
C ARG A 345 74.99 -43.82 30.39
N LEU A 346 73.84 -43.35 30.85
CA LEU A 346 72.80 -44.19 31.44
C LEU A 346 71.60 -44.33 30.48
N ALA A 347 70.89 -45.46 30.61
CA ALA A 347 69.92 -45.93 29.63
C ALA A 347 68.66 -45.03 29.53
N PRO A 348 68.01 -44.93 28.35
CA PRO A 348 66.84 -44.08 28.18
C PRO A 348 65.62 -44.58 28.98
N PRO A 349 64.85 -43.68 29.61
CA PRO A 349 63.57 -44.03 30.22
C PRO A 349 62.52 -44.38 29.14
N GLN A 350 61.68 -45.37 29.42
CA GLN A 350 60.61 -45.82 28.52
C GLN A 350 59.57 -44.73 28.24
N ALA A 351 59.09 -44.64 27.00
CA ALA A 351 58.22 -43.56 26.53
C ALA A 351 56.76 -43.69 27.06
N GLY A 352 56.43 -42.92 28.10
CA GLY A 352 55.15 -42.94 28.81
C GLY A 352 53.94 -42.27 28.13
N GLY A 353 53.60 -42.68 26.90
CA GLY A 353 52.25 -42.51 26.31
C GLY A 353 51.89 -41.12 25.71
N PRO A 354 51.13 -41.08 24.59
CA PRO A 354 50.80 -39.84 23.88
C PRO A 354 49.62 -39.06 24.52
N ALA A 355 49.90 -38.25 25.55
CA ALA A 355 48.89 -37.41 26.21
C ALA A 355 48.70 -36.01 25.57
N GLY A 356 49.53 -35.60 24.60
CA GLY A 356 49.54 -34.24 24.06
C GLY A 356 48.67 -33.96 22.83
N GLY A 357 48.25 -34.99 22.08
CA GLY A 357 47.62 -34.81 20.75
C GLY A 357 46.15 -34.41 20.77
N ALA A 358 45.37 -34.89 21.73
CA ALA A 358 43.91 -34.82 21.69
C ALA A 358 43.33 -33.39 21.74
N ALA A 359 43.96 -32.48 22.47
CA ALA A 359 43.45 -31.12 22.67
C ALA A 359 43.51 -30.25 21.39
N LEU A 360 44.49 -30.48 20.51
CA LEU A 360 44.59 -29.77 19.23
C LEU A 360 43.67 -30.37 18.16
N ALA A 361 43.49 -31.69 18.18
CA ALA A 361 42.61 -32.38 17.23
C ALA A 361 41.14 -31.94 17.33
N VAL A 362 40.63 -31.69 18.55
CA VAL A 362 39.24 -31.24 18.75
C VAL A 362 39.01 -29.82 18.22
N ILE A 363 39.96 -28.90 18.44
CA ILE A 363 39.84 -27.50 17.97
C ILE A 363 39.95 -27.44 16.44
N ALA A 364 40.87 -28.20 15.83
CA ALA A 364 40.96 -28.33 14.39
C ALA A 364 39.71 -29.00 13.78
N GLY A 365 39.15 -30.02 14.44
CA GLY A 365 37.94 -30.71 14.01
C GLY A 365 36.71 -29.81 13.97
N ILE A 366 36.52 -28.94 14.97
CA ILE A 366 35.40 -27.97 15.00
C ILE A 366 35.56 -26.91 13.90
N ALA A 367 36.78 -26.40 13.67
CA ALA A 367 37.04 -25.47 12.57
C ALA A 367 36.80 -26.10 11.19
N LEU A 368 37.17 -27.38 11.00
CA LEU A 368 36.97 -28.07 9.73
C LEU A 368 35.50 -28.46 9.50
N ALA A 369 34.77 -28.88 10.54
CA ALA A 369 33.35 -29.22 10.44
C ALA A 369 32.48 -28.01 10.03
N LEU A 370 32.82 -26.81 10.51
CA LEU A 370 32.18 -25.55 10.08
C LEU A 370 32.54 -25.15 8.65
N ALA A 371 33.70 -25.56 8.13
CA ALA A 371 34.09 -25.31 6.75
C ALA A 371 33.41 -26.27 5.76
N THR A 372 33.21 -27.55 6.13
CA THR A 372 32.56 -28.54 5.26
C THR A 372 31.03 -28.45 5.23
N GLY A 373 30.41 -27.72 6.15
CA GLY A 373 28.94 -27.60 6.23
C GLY A 373 28.29 -26.67 5.19
N LEU A 374 29.08 -25.88 4.44
CA LEU A 374 28.57 -24.87 3.48
C LEU A 374 28.64 -25.32 2.01
N TRP A 375 28.90 -26.60 1.73
CA TRP A 375 28.99 -27.13 0.36
C TRP A 375 28.03 -28.29 0.10
N SER A 376 26.75 -27.95 -0.08
CA SER A 376 25.86 -28.72 -0.95
C SER A 376 26.14 -28.34 -2.41
N PRO A 377 26.20 -29.30 -3.36
CA PRO A 377 26.28 -28.98 -4.77
C PRO A 377 24.92 -28.47 -5.26
N THR A 378 24.86 -27.23 -5.74
CA THR A 378 23.70 -26.74 -6.50
C THR A 378 23.56 -27.56 -7.80
N PRO A 379 22.33 -27.94 -8.21
CA PRO A 379 22.11 -28.56 -9.51
C PRO A 379 22.41 -27.55 -10.62
N ALA A 380 22.99 -28.04 -11.73
CA ALA A 380 23.37 -27.20 -12.85
C ALA A 380 22.14 -26.62 -13.57
N VAL A 381 22.05 -25.29 -13.64
CA VAL A 381 21.15 -24.56 -14.54
C VAL A 381 21.91 -24.29 -15.85
N ALA A 382 21.24 -24.45 -16.99
CA ALA A 382 21.85 -24.26 -18.30
C ALA A 382 22.16 -22.79 -18.61
N GLU A 383 23.23 -22.56 -19.37
CA GLU A 383 23.76 -21.25 -19.77
C GLU A 383 22.90 -20.59 -20.86
N PRO A 384 22.39 -19.36 -20.67
CA PRO A 384 21.83 -18.55 -21.74
C PRO A 384 22.93 -17.75 -22.48
N ALA A 385 22.75 -17.56 -23.79
CA ALA A 385 23.72 -16.91 -24.67
C ALA A 385 23.88 -15.38 -24.37
N PRO A 386 25.04 -14.78 -24.69
CA PRO A 386 25.37 -13.41 -24.29
C PRO A 386 24.67 -12.33 -25.13
N THR A 387 24.22 -11.27 -24.47
CA THR A 387 23.77 -10.00 -25.10
C THR A 387 24.55 -8.80 -24.55
N ALA A 388 24.61 -7.73 -25.33
CA ALA A 388 25.61 -6.66 -25.22
C ALA A 388 25.36 -5.66 -24.06
N PRO A 389 26.40 -4.97 -23.55
CA PRO A 389 26.27 -4.00 -22.47
C PRO A 389 25.62 -2.69 -22.94
N SER A 390 24.48 -2.33 -22.33
CA SER A 390 23.86 -1.01 -22.46
C SER A 390 24.54 0.00 -21.52
N GLY A 391 25.52 0.73 -22.04
CA GLY A 391 26.13 1.86 -21.31
C GLY A 391 25.17 3.07 -21.24
N ILE A 392 25.24 3.84 -20.15
CA ILE A 392 24.51 5.09 -20.01
C ILE A 392 25.11 6.13 -20.97
N VAL A 393 24.27 6.74 -21.80
CA VAL A 393 24.66 7.84 -22.69
C VAL A 393 23.99 9.13 -22.20
N GLU A 394 24.78 10.03 -21.63
CA GLU A 394 24.33 11.35 -21.21
C GLU A 394 24.31 12.28 -22.45
N VAL A 395 23.11 12.69 -22.88
CA VAL A 395 22.92 13.51 -24.10
C VAL A 395 22.53 14.94 -23.73
N THR A 396 23.52 15.83 -23.68
CA THR A 396 23.30 17.27 -23.57
C THR A 396 22.82 17.83 -24.93
N ILE A 397 21.56 18.26 -25.02
CA ILE A 397 21.00 18.87 -26.23
C ILE A 397 21.10 20.41 -26.11
N PRO A 398 21.73 21.12 -27.07
CA PRO A 398 21.81 22.58 -27.06
C PRO A 398 20.46 23.23 -27.47
N ALA A 399 20.22 24.45 -26.98
CA ALA A 399 18.97 25.18 -27.23
C ALA A 399 18.73 25.47 -28.74
N PRO A 400 17.47 25.36 -29.23
CA PRO A 400 17.16 25.53 -30.64
C PRO A 400 17.31 26.99 -31.09
N THR A 401 18.00 27.20 -32.21
CA THR A 401 18.10 28.50 -32.89
C THR A 401 16.89 28.69 -33.80
N VAL A 402 16.26 29.87 -33.74
CA VAL A 402 15.07 30.21 -34.55
C VAL A 402 15.45 30.52 -36.00
N ALA A 403 14.73 29.93 -36.95
CA ALA A 403 14.68 30.35 -38.35
C ALA A 403 13.21 30.44 -38.82
N PRO A 404 12.82 31.40 -39.68
CA PRO A 404 11.41 31.76 -39.92
C PRO A 404 10.78 31.11 -41.16
N THR A 405 9.49 31.44 -41.39
CA THR A 405 8.64 31.18 -42.57
C THR A 405 8.22 29.71 -42.80
N SER A 406 7.02 29.42 -43.34
CA SER A 406 6.05 30.25 -44.07
C SER A 406 4.60 30.08 -43.56
N ALA A 407 3.74 31.08 -43.82
CA ALA A 407 2.31 31.00 -43.52
C ALA A 407 1.52 30.23 -44.60
N GLY A 408 0.45 29.55 -44.19
CA GLY A 408 -0.53 28.89 -45.08
C GLY A 408 -1.95 29.01 -44.53
N THR A 409 -2.81 29.72 -45.26
CA THR A 409 -4.22 29.96 -44.91
C THR A 409 -5.10 28.79 -45.38
N PRO A 410 -6.13 28.35 -44.62
CA PRO A 410 -6.77 27.05 -44.82
C PRO A 410 -7.76 27.00 -45.99
N THR A 411 -8.11 25.77 -46.40
CA THR A 411 -9.19 25.49 -47.36
C THR A 411 -10.25 24.60 -46.71
N SER A 412 -11.51 25.04 -46.76
CA SER A 412 -12.67 24.29 -46.26
C SER A 412 -13.11 23.19 -47.24
N THR A 413 -13.65 22.08 -46.71
CA THR A 413 -14.74 21.32 -47.34
C THR A 413 -15.51 20.58 -46.24
N ALA A 414 -16.84 20.72 -46.23
CA ALA A 414 -17.74 20.02 -45.32
C ALA A 414 -18.55 18.95 -46.06
N ALA A 415 -18.90 17.86 -45.37
CA ALA A 415 -19.87 16.88 -45.86
C ALA A 415 -20.60 16.24 -44.66
N PRO A 416 -21.90 16.57 -44.41
CA PRO A 416 -22.71 15.85 -43.43
C PRO A 416 -23.31 14.58 -44.04
N THR A 417 -23.41 13.53 -43.23
CA THR A 417 -24.21 12.33 -43.54
C THR A 417 -25.27 12.17 -42.45
N THR A 418 -26.52 11.94 -42.87
CA THR A 418 -27.71 11.83 -42.02
C THR A 418 -28.50 10.57 -42.38
N VAL A 419 -29.64 10.34 -41.68
CA VAL A 419 -30.71 9.36 -42.02
C VAL A 419 -30.39 7.88 -41.61
N PRO A 420 -31.33 7.13 -40.98
CA PRO A 420 -32.53 7.51 -40.23
C PRO A 420 -32.72 6.82 -38.86
N SER A 421 -33.73 7.30 -38.14
CA SER A 421 -34.44 6.54 -37.09
C SER A 421 -35.08 5.24 -37.62
N THR A 422 -35.16 4.21 -36.77
CA THR A 422 -36.38 3.41 -36.67
C THR A 422 -36.54 2.94 -35.22
N GLY A 423 -37.71 3.15 -34.62
CA GLY A 423 -38.03 2.65 -33.28
C GLY A 423 -39.22 1.68 -33.32
N GLN A 424 -39.32 0.80 -32.32
CA GLN A 424 -40.58 0.12 -32.04
C GLN A 424 -40.67 -0.25 -30.55
N SER A 425 -41.84 -0.01 -29.97
CA SER A 425 -42.16 -0.33 -28.58
C SER A 425 -43.01 -1.58 -28.51
N ILE A 426 -42.65 -2.51 -27.63
CA ILE A 426 -43.62 -3.46 -27.03
C ILE A 426 -43.21 -3.76 -25.58
N ALA A 427 -44.14 -3.58 -24.65
CA ALA A 427 -44.15 -4.27 -23.36
C ALA A 427 -45.32 -5.29 -23.38
N PRO A 428 -45.30 -6.32 -22.52
CA PRO A 428 -46.20 -6.20 -21.37
C PRO A 428 -45.70 -6.80 -20.05
N THR A 429 -46.11 -6.11 -18.98
CA THR A 429 -46.47 -6.57 -17.64
C THR A 429 -46.69 -8.08 -17.43
N LEU A 430 -46.14 -8.65 -16.35
CA LEU A 430 -46.89 -9.46 -15.37
C LEU A 430 -46.12 -9.69 -14.05
N SER A 431 -46.87 -9.76 -12.95
CA SER A 431 -46.46 -9.96 -11.54
C SER A 431 -47.74 -10.21 -10.72
N PRO A 432 -47.75 -10.74 -9.47
CA PRO A 432 -46.66 -11.29 -8.65
C PRO A 432 -46.86 -12.77 -8.26
N GLY A 433 -45.90 -13.35 -7.53
CA GLY A 433 -46.06 -14.66 -6.86
C GLY A 433 -45.25 -14.71 -5.56
N ALA A 434 -45.92 -14.60 -4.41
CA ALA A 434 -45.29 -14.63 -3.09
C ALA A 434 -45.44 -16.00 -2.41
N SER A 435 -44.38 -16.48 -1.75
CA SER A 435 -44.46 -17.63 -0.84
C SER A 435 -43.51 -17.45 0.35
N THR A 436 -44.07 -17.24 1.54
CA THR A 436 -43.36 -17.28 2.82
C THR A 436 -42.99 -18.72 3.20
N GLY A 437 -41.78 -18.93 3.74
CA GLY A 437 -41.30 -20.24 4.17
C GLY A 437 -40.51 -20.17 5.48
N THR A 438 -41.17 -20.47 6.60
CA THR A 438 -40.57 -20.49 7.94
C THR A 438 -39.67 -21.73 8.12
N GLY A 439 -38.64 -21.64 8.99
CA GLY A 439 -37.86 -22.80 9.48
C GLY A 439 -38.66 -23.74 10.43
N PRO A 440 -38.03 -24.57 11.30
CA PRO A 440 -36.70 -24.34 11.91
C PRO A 440 -35.85 -25.60 12.27
N ALA A 441 -34.73 -25.33 12.98
CA ALA A 441 -34.15 -26.10 14.11
C ALA A 441 -33.39 -27.43 13.92
N GLY A 442 -32.20 -27.46 14.57
CA GLY A 442 -31.30 -28.60 14.85
C GLY A 442 -29.88 -28.03 15.05
N GLY A 443 -29.13 -28.24 16.14
CA GLY A 443 -29.23 -29.22 17.22
C GLY A 443 -28.52 -30.52 16.82
N GLY A 444 -27.43 -30.96 17.44
CA GLY A 444 -26.65 -30.43 18.58
C GLY A 444 -25.57 -31.44 19.00
N ALA A 445 -24.86 -31.18 20.11
CA ALA A 445 -23.68 -31.93 20.60
C ALA A 445 -22.41 -31.82 19.71
N GLY A 446 -21.18 -31.90 20.22
CA GLY A 446 -20.73 -32.06 21.62
C GLY A 446 -20.17 -33.46 21.92
N LEU A 447 -19.11 -33.53 22.76
CA LEU A 447 -18.30 -34.73 23.10
C LEU A 447 -17.35 -35.18 21.96
N ALA A 448 -16.16 -35.73 22.22
CA ALA A 448 -15.42 -35.90 23.49
C ALA A 448 -13.90 -35.91 23.25
N SER A 449 -13.14 -35.82 24.35
CA SER A 449 -11.68 -35.88 24.40
C SER A 449 -11.10 -37.30 24.35
N THR A 450 -10.05 -37.50 23.56
CA THR A 450 -9.01 -38.54 23.69
C THR A 450 -7.74 -38.05 22.96
N GLY A 451 -6.51 -38.35 23.36
CA GLY A 451 -6.05 -39.04 24.58
C GLY A 451 -4.88 -39.98 24.31
N ALA A 452 -3.64 -39.56 24.66
CA ALA A 452 -2.38 -40.33 24.57
C ALA A 452 -1.90 -40.65 23.11
N GLU A 453 -0.62 -40.93 22.79
CA GLU A 453 0.67 -40.71 23.48
C GLU A 453 1.86 -40.79 22.47
N THR A 454 3.06 -40.38 22.92
CA THR A 454 4.41 -40.76 22.42
C THR A 454 4.78 -40.72 20.92
N LEU A 455 5.58 -39.71 20.53
CA LEU A 455 6.82 -39.80 19.71
C LEU A 455 7.41 -38.37 19.62
N ALA A 456 8.38 -37.90 20.40
CA ALA A 456 9.70 -38.42 20.82
C ALA A 456 10.80 -38.33 19.74
N ILE A 457 11.97 -37.82 20.15
CA ILE A 457 13.25 -37.71 19.41
C ILE A 457 13.33 -36.60 18.34
N ALA A 458 13.89 -35.43 18.72
CA ALA A 458 14.91 -34.69 17.92
C ALA A 458 15.44 -33.38 18.59
N LEU A 459 15.91 -33.39 19.85
CA LEU A 459 16.70 -32.26 20.41
C LEU A 459 17.51 -32.72 21.65
N GLY A 460 18.66 -33.38 21.44
CA GLY A 460 19.34 -34.08 22.55
C GLY A 460 20.84 -34.38 22.42
N VAL A 461 21.55 -33.76 21.47
CA VAL A 461 22.97 -34.10 21.20
C VAL A 461 23.98 -33.18 21.91
N GLY A 462 23.66 -31.89 22.10
CA GLY A 462 24.59 -30.91 22.67
C GLY A 462 24.92 -31.11 24.16
N ALA A 463 23.93 -31.41 24.99
CA ALA A 463 24.08 -31.46 26.45
C ALA A 463 24.77 -32.74 26.98
N LEU A 464 24.66 -33.86 26.25
CA LEU A 464 25.15 -35.17 26.70
C LEU A 464 26.67 -35.36 26.50
N ALA A 465 27.27 -34.63 25.55
CA ALA A 465 28.72 -34.65 25.34
C ALA A 465 29.49 -34.01 26.52
N LEU A 466 28.97 -32.92 27.09
CA LEU A 466 29.61 -32.19 28.19
C LEU A 466 29.60 -32.98 29.51
N THR A 467 28.50 -33.63 29.85
CA THR A 467 28.39 -34.43 31.09
C THR A 467 29.25 -35.69 31.03
N ALA A 468 29.27 -36.39 29.89
CA ALA A 468 30.14 -37.56 29.69
C ALA A 468 31.64 -37.22 29.82
N GLY A 469 32.07 -36.07 29.25
CA GLY A 469 33.46 -35.60 29.35
C GLY A 469 33.91 -35.32 30.79
N ILE A 470 33.06 -34.66 31.58
CA ILE A 470 33.35 -34.33 32.99
C ILE A 470 33.47 -35.59 33.86
N ILE A 471 32.59 -36.57 33.67
CA ILE A 471 32.61 -37.84 34.43
C ILE A 471 33.90 -38.64 34.13
N LEU A 472 34.35 -38.68 32.87
CA LEU A 472 35.61 -39.34 32.48
C LEU A 472 36.86 -38.67 33.08
N LEU A 473 36.88 -37.32 33.12
CA LEU A 473 37.95 -36.55 33.74
C LEU A 473 38.04 -36.78 35.26
N LEU A 474 36.90 -36.84 35.95
CA LEU A 474 36.85 -37.12 37.40
C LEU A 474 37.29 -38.56 37.72
N ARG A 475 36.82 -39.56 36.96
CA ARG A 475 37.19 -40.97 37.20
C ARG A 475 38.68 -41.26 37.03
N ARG A 476 39.39 -40.51 36.17
CA ARG A 476 40.85 -40.69 35.97
C ARG A 476 41.70 -40.11 37.10
N LYS A 477 41.15 -39.20 37.93
CA LYS A 477 41.88 -38.57 39.06
C LYS A 477 41.84 -39.40 40.36
N GLY A 478 41.05 -40.48 40.40
CA GLY A 478 40.86 -41.36 41.57
C GLY A 478 41.64 -42.67 41.58
N ARG A 479 42.68 -42.83 40.73
CA ARG A 479 43.57 -44.00 40.69
C ARG A 479 45.03 -43.59 40.46
N ALA A 480 45.57 -42.84 41.41
CA ALA A 480 46.98 -42.48 41.52
C ALA A 480 47.30 -42.15 42.99
N GLY A 481 47.35 -43.22 43.81
CA GLY A 481 47.55 -43.21 45.25
C GLY A 481 47.50 -44.66 45.74
#